data_AF-A0A1S9AKQ6-F1
#
_entry.id   AF-A0A1S9AKQ6-F1
#
_cell.length_a   1.000
_cell.length_b   1.000
_cell.length_c   1.000
_cell.angle_alpha   90.00
_cell.angle_beta   90.00
_cell.angle_gamma   90.00
#
_symmetry.space_group_name_H-M   'P 1'
#
loop_
_entity.id
_entity.type
_entity.pdbx_description
1 polymer ?
#
loop_
_entity_poly.entity_id
_entity_poly.type
_entity_poly.pdbx_seq_one_letter_code
_entity_poly.pdbx_strand_id
1 'polypeptide(L)'
;MTTSPEQVLDFWFEFGSNYSYLTLMRIEEAARGAGVRVHWKPFLLGPIFKELGWKEAPFVQQKEKGAYAWRDVERRAARYGLAFRRPSEFPRSSVLGSRIALLAAGEPWVGEFCRRITARNYVQDQEIASPEAALAALDGLVADPAAIIRAAGEDAAKAALRAQTEEARRLGIFGAPTFFAGGEMFWGDDRLEDALEAAQGRLPQPVRGCAADGAAGASACVSRRSAAPGPPCAARPGRPCRCSGWRRRSCPAGCAPGRPAQGACRSGSAGRGRAGYSPAS
;
A
#
# COMPACT_ATOMS: atom_id res chain seq x y z
N MET A 1 12.62 -6.09 33.95
CA MET A 1 12.77 -5.99 32.49
C MET A 1 11.38 -5.86 31.91
N THR A 2 10.98 -4.65 31.54
CA THR A 2 9.70 -4.41 30.85
C THR A 2 9.87 -4.91 29.42
N THR A 3 9.32 -6.08 29.11
CA THR A 3 9.25 -6.60 27.75
C THR A 3 8.41 -5.61 26.93
N SER A 4 9.03 -4.91 25.99
CA SER A 4 8.27 -4.15 24.99
C SER A 4 7.29 -5.10 24.30
N PRO A 5 6.04 -4.68 24.06
CA PRO A 5 5.06 -5.54 23.37
C PRO A 5 5.63 -6.00 22.04
N GLU A 6 5.45 -7.28 21.72
CA GLU A 6 5.95 -7.87 20.48
C GLU A 6 5.36 -7.11 19.28
N GLN A 7 6.21 -6.56 18.41
CA GLN A 7 5.79 -5.88 17.18
C GLN A 7 5.38 -6.95 16.18
N VAL A 8 4.10 -7.28 16.12
CA VAL A 8 3.54 -8.34 15.25
C VAL A 8 2.68 -7.73 14.14
N LEU A 9 2.81 -8.28 12.93
CA LEU A 9 1.98 -8.00 11.77
C LEU A 9 1.21 -9.27 11.39
N ASP A 10 -0.10 -9.27 11.57
CA ASP A 10 -0.96 -10.33 11.06
C ASP A 10 -1.10 -10.15 9.54
N PHE A 11 -0.63 -11.13 8.77
CA PHE A 11 -0.61 -11.10 7.31
C PHE A 11 -1.60 -12.11 6.73
N TRP A 12 -2.72 -11.60 6.24
CA TRP A 12 -3.78 -12.37 5.61
C TRP A 12 -3.59 -12.43 4.10
N PHE A 13 -3.49 -13.63 3.55
CA PHE A 13 -3.20 -13.82 2.13
C PHE A 13 -3.87 -15.05 1.52
N GLU A 14 -3.90 -15.09 0.19
CA GLU A 14 -4.29 -16.27 -0.58
C GLU A 14 -3.38 -16.44 -1.80
N PHE A 15 -2.93 -17.66 -2.08
CA PHE A 15 -2.05 -17.95 -3.23
C PHE A 15 -2.69 -17.65 -4.60
N GLY A 16 -4.02 -17.66 -4.66
CA GLY A 16 -4.79 -17.27 -5.85
C GLY A 16 -4.85 -15.76 -6.10
N SER A 17 -4.43 -14.91 -5.15
CA SER A 17 -4.45 -13.44 -5.30
C SER A 17 -3.17 -12.93 -5.96
N ASN A 18 -3.34 -12.15 -7.03
CA ASN A 18 -2.25 -11.51 -7.77
C ASN A 18 -1.50 -10.46 -6.97
N TYR A 19 -2.18 -9.72 -6.08
CA TYR A 19 -1.51 -8.78 -5.18
C TYR A 19 -0.88 -9.50 -3.97
N SER A 20 -1.42 -10.64 -3.53
CA SER A 20 -0.78 -11.43 -2.47
C SER A 20 0.58 -11.96 -2.92
N TYR A 21 0.75 -12.30 -4.20
CA TYR A 21 2.05 -12.63 -4.79
C TYR A 21 3.12 -11.57 -4.51
N LEU A 22 2.83 -10.30 -4.83
CA LEU A 22 3.79 -9.21 -4.65
C LEU A 22 4.25 -9.10 -3.20
N THR A 23 3.30 -9.18 -2.26
CA THR A 23 3.60 -9.15 -0.83
C THR A 23 4.35 -10.39 -0.36
N LEU A 24 3.92 -11.60 -0.76
CA LEU A 24 4.57 -12.86 -0.40
C LEU A 24 6.06 -12.91 -0.75
N MET A 25 6.42 -12.29 -1.87
CA MET A 25 7.82 -12.25 -2.32
C MET A 25 8.70 -11.27 -1.53
N ARG A 26 8.12 -10.29 -0.81
CA ARG A 26 8.88 -9.19 -0.19
C ARG A 26 8.69 -9.05 1.33
N ILE A 27 7.65 -9.65 1.91
CA ILE A 27 7.24 -9.36 3.28
C ILE A 27 8.27 -9.72 4.35
N GLU A 28 8.98 -10.84 4.22
CA GLU A 28 9.98 -11.23 5.22
C GLU A 28 11.16 -10.24 5.27
N GLU A 29 11.63 -9.79 4.11
CA GLU A 29 12.70 -8.79 4.05
C GLU A 29 12.25 -7.45 4.62
N ALA A 30 11.06 -7.00 4.24
CA ALA A 30 10.48 -5.76 4.73
C ALA A 30 10.25 -5.79 6.26
N ALA A 31 9.67 -6.88 6.78
CA ALA A 31 9.41 -7.07 8.19
C ALA A 31 10.71 -7.18 9.01
N ARG A 32 11.72 -7.88 8.50
CA ARG A 32 13.06 -7.93 9.10
C ARG A 32 13.70 -6.55 9.17
N GLY A 33 13.61 -5.75 8.09
CA GLY A 33 14.10 -4.37 8.08
C GLY A 33 13.37 -3.46 9.09
N ALA A 34 12.11 -3.78 9.41
CA ALA A 34 11.30 -3.08 10.39
C ALA A 34 11.44 -3.63 11.83
N GLY A 35 12.08 -4.79 12.03
CA GLY A 35 12.10 -5.47 13.33
C GLY A 35 10.70 -5.94 13.78
N VAL A 36 9.85 -6.32 12.82
CA VAL A 36 8.47 -6.78 13.02
C VAL A 36 8.38 -8.27 12.72
N ARG A 37 7.69 -9.03 13.57
CA ARG A 37 7.39 -10.44 13.32
C ARG A 37 6.15 -10.58 12.43
N VAL A 38 6.23 -11.40 11.39
CA VAL A 38 5.08 -11.74 10.55
C VAL A 38 4.34 -12.92 11.16
N HIS A 39 3.02 -12.80 11.26
CA HIS A 39 2.12 -13.90 11.61
C HIS A 39 1.30 -14.28 10.38
N TRP A 40 1.55 -15.49 9.88
CA TRP A 40 0.97 -15.97 8.61
C TRP A 40 -0.48 -16.41 8.79
N LYS A 41 -1.40 -15.79 8.04
CA LYS A 41 -2.84 -16.04 8.10
C LYS A 41 -3.41 -16.41 6.72
N PRO A 42 -3.12 -17.61 6.19
CA PRO A 42 -3.69 -18.03 4.92
C PRO A 42 -5.21 -18.20 5.05
N PHE A 43 -5.97 -17.74 4.06
CA PHE A 43 -7.42 -17.89 4.00
C PHE A 43 -7.89 -18.06 2.54
N LEU A 44 -9.21 -18.20 2.34
CA LEU A 44 -9.81 -18.32 1.01
C LEU A 44 -10.79 -17.16 0.74
N LEU A 45 -10.61 -16.45 -0.38
CA LEU A 45 -11.52 -15.38 -0.81
C LEU A 45 -12.82 -15.91 -1.42
N GLY A 46 -12.79 -17.11 -2.01
CA GLY A 46 -13.97 -17.70 -2.67
C GLY A 46 -15.23 -17.71 -1.79
N PRO A 47 -15.16 -18.24 -0.54
CA PRO A 47 -16.28 -18.19 0.41
C PRO A 47 -16.75 -16.77 0.74
N ILE A 48 -15.84 -15.81 0.85
CA ILE A 48 -16.16 -14.40 1.14
C ILE A 48 -16.92 -13.78 -0.03
N PHE A 49 -16.44 -13.97 -1.27
CA PHE A 49 -17.11 -13.46 -2.46
C PHE A 49 -18.50 -14.04 -2.66
N LYS A 50 -18.68 -15.35 -2.40
CA LYS A 50 -19.98 -16.01 -2.52
C LYS A 50 -21.04 -15.38 -1.62
N GLU A 51 -20.68 -15.02 -0.40
CA GLU A 51 -21.60 -14.35 0.53
C GLU A 51 -21.96 -12.93 0.09
N LEU A 52 -21.00 -12.19 -0.48
CA LEU A 52 -21.24 -10.88 -1.09
C LEU A 52 -22.06 -10.95 -2.40
N GLY A 53 -22.53 -12.14 -2.78
CA GLY A 53 -23.33 -12.38 -3.99
C GLY A 53 -22.50 -12.44 -5.28
N TRP A 54 -21.17 -12.55 -5.18
CA TRP A 54 -20.29 -12.63 -6.34
C TRP A 54 -19.98 -14.09 -6.69
N LYS A 55 -20.08 -14.41 -7.99
CA LYS A 55 -19.73 -15.75 -8.51
C LYS A 55 -18.22 -15.96 -8.62
N GLU A 56 -17.47 -14.88 -8.81
CA GLU A 56 -16.03 -14.87 -9.06
C GLU A 56 -15.41 -13.58 -8.53
N ALA A 57 -14.07 -13.49 -8.49
CA ALA A 57 -13.37 -12.28 -8.10
C ALA A 57 -13.80 -11.08 -8.98
N PRO A 58 -13.99 -9.87 -8.40
CA PRO A 58 -14.45 -8.68 -9.15
C PRO A 58 -13.60 -8.32 -10.37
N PHE A 59 -12.31 -8.67 -10.34
CA PHE A 59 -11.37 -8.43 -11.43
C PHE A 59 -11.65 -9.29 -12.66
N VAL A 60 -12.31 -10.45 -12.49
CA VAL A 60 -12.68 -11.33 -13.60
C VAL A 60 -13.98 -10.86 -14.24
N GLN A 61 -14.93 -10.39 -13.44
CA GLN A 61 -16.24 -9.93 -13.92
C GLN A 61 -16.18 -8.59 -14.68
N GLN A 62 -15.22 -7.71 -14.36
CA GLN A 62 -15.05 -6.41 -15.00
C GLN A 62 -13.74 -6.37 -15.79
N LYS A 63 -13.84 -6.55 -17.12
CA LYS A 63 -12.69 -6.68 -18.02
C LYS A 63 -11.69 -5.51 -17.90
N GLU A 64 -12.18 -4.28 -17.80
CA GLU A 64 -11.36 -3.06 -17.70
C GLU A 64 -10.59 -3.03 -16.38
N LYS A 65 -11.26 -3.38 -15.27
CA LYS A 65 -10.65 -3.47 -13.96
C LYS A 65 -9.60 -4.59 -13.91
N GLY A 66 -9.88 -5.72 -14.55
CA GLY A 66 -8.94 -6.82 -14.70
C GLY A 66 -7.70 -6.42 -15.51
N ALA A 67 -7.88 -5.77 -16.66
CA ALA A 67 -6.77 -5.28 -17.47
C ALA A 67 -5.89 -4.27 -16.72
N TYR A 68 -6.51 -3.36 -15.96
CA TYR A 68 -5.79 -2.44 -15.09
C TYR A 68 -5.00 -3.19 -14.02
N ALA A 69 -5.63 -4.12 -13.29
CA ALA A 69 -5.00 -4.85 -12.20
C ALA A 69 -3.78 -5.63 -12.68
N TRP A 70 -3.87 -6.32 -13.83
CA TRP A 70 -2.72 -7.01 -14.41
C TRP A 70 -1.58 -6.07 -14.78
N ARG A 71 -1.89 -4.95 -15.43
CA ARG A 71 -0.87 -3.96 -15.77
C ARG A 71 -0.24 -3.33 -14.52
N ASP A 72 -1.01 -3.19 -13.45
CA ASP A 72 -0.50 -2.70 -12.17
C ASP A 72 0.44 -3.68 -11.49
N VAL A 73 0.09 -4.97 -11.46
CA VAL A 73 0.96 -6.04 -10.95
C VAL A 73 2.29 -6.08 -11.72
N GLU A 74 2.27 -5.95 -13.05
CA GLU A 74 3.49 -5.86 -13.87
C GLU A 74 4.38 -4.67 -13.47
N ARG A 75 3.79 -3.47 -13.30
CA ARG A 75 4.53 -2.27 -12.89
C ARG A 75 5.13 -2.43 -11.49
N ARG A 76 4.38 -3.01 -10.57
CA ARG A 76 4.82 -3.24 -9.18
C ARG A 76 5.91 -4.29 -9.10
N ALA A 77 5.74 -5.42 -9.79
CA ALA A 77 6.78 -6.44 -9.88
C ALA A 77 8.09 -5.85 -10.41
N ALA A 78 8.03 -5.06 -11.49
CA ALA A 78 9.20 -4.34 -12.01
C ALA A 78 9.79 -3.35 -10.98
N ARG A 79 8.96 -2.60 -10.26
CA ARG A 79 9.40 -1.67 -9.21
C ARG A 79 10.12 -2.39 -8.06
N TYR A 80 9.67 -3.59 -7.71
CA TYR A 80 10.24 -4.41 -6.64
C TYR A 80 11.38 -5.33 -7.11
N GLY A 81 11.72 -5.34 -8.40
CA GLY A 81 12.73 -6.24 -8.95
C GLY A 81 12.30 -7.71 -8.96
N LEU A 82 10.99 -7.98 -8.92
CA LEU A 82 10.43 -9.33 -8.93
C LEU A 82 10.23 -9.83 -10.36
N ALA A 83 10.60 -11.08 -10.61
CA ALA A 83 10.18 -11.78 -11.82
C ALA A 83 8.65 -11.84 -11.86
N PHE A 84 8.04 -11.74 -13.05
CA PHE A 84 6.59 -11.87 -13.15
C PHE A 84 6.21 -12.43 -14.51
N ARG A 85 5.32 -13.42 -14.48
CA ARG A 85 4.62 -13.99 -15.62
C ARG A 85 3.15 -14.05 -15.23
N ARG A 86 2.29 -13.40 -16.03
CA ARG A 86 0.85 -13.52 -15.86
C ARG A 86 0.45 -15.00 -16.05
N PRO A 87 -0.27 -15.61 -15.08
CA PRO A 87 -0.75 -16.98 -15.22
C PRO A 87 -1.68 -17.15 -16.42
N SER A 88 -1.58 -18.28 -17.11
CA SER A 88 -2.55 -18.68 -18.14
C SER A 88 -3.92 -19.02 -17.55
N GLU A 89 -3.96 -19.44 -16.29
CA GLU A 89 -5.18 -19.71 -15.53
C GLU A 89 -5.24 -18.80 -14.29
N PHE A 90 -6.36 -18.10 -14.11
CA PHE A 90 -6.57 -17.26 -12.94
C PHE A 90 -8.05 -17.15 -12.57
N PRO A 91 -8.41 -17.32 -11.28
CA PRO A 91 -7.54 -17.77 -10.19
C PRO A 91 -7.31 -19.30 -10.22
N ARG A 92 -6.12 -19.76 -9.80
CA ARG A 92 -5.88 -21.18 -9.48
C ARG A 92 -6.36 -21.49 -8.07
N SER A 93 -6.84 -22.72 -7.84
CA SER A 93 -7.18 -23.19 -6.49
C SER A 93 -5.96 -23.17 -5.58
N SER A 94 -6.13 -22.66 -4.36
CA SER A 94 -5.04 -22.48 -3.39
C SER A 94 -5.17 -23.41 -2.17
N VAL A 95 -6.20 -24.27 -2.14
CA VAL A 95 -6.69 -24.92 -0.91
C VAL A 95 -5.63 -25.76 -0.20
N LEU A 96 -4.92 -26.63 -0.93
CA LEU A 96 -3.89 -27.50 -0.32
C LEU A 96 -2.75 -26.65 0.25
N GLY A 97 -2.23 -25.71 -0.54
CA GLY A 97 -1.18 -24.77 -0.11
C GLY A 97 -1.61 -23.98 1.13
N SER A 98 -2.84 -23.46 1.15
CA SER A 98 -3.37 -22.69 2.29
C SER A 98 -3.48 -23.53 3.56
N ARG A 99 -3.83 -24.82 3.46
CA ARG A 99 -3.83 -25.73 4.61
C ARG A 99 -2.42 -26.02 5.13
N ILE A 100 -1.46 -26.27 4.24
CA ILE A 100 -0.06 -26.49 4.62
C ILE A 100 0.49 -25.24 5.32
N ALA A 101 0.30 -24.05 4.74
CA ALA A 101 0.73 -22.80 5.34
C ALA A 101 0.06 -22.54 6.70
N LEU A 102 -1.20 -22.96 6.87
CA LEU A 102 -1.93 -22.82 8.14
C LEU A 102 -1.35 -23.71 9.23
N LEU A 103 -1.10 -24.99 8.92
CA LEU A 103 -0.47 -25.93 9.84
C LEU A 103 0.94 -25.49 10.23
N ALA A 104 1.63 -24.81 9.31
CA ALA A 104 3.00 -24.35 9.47
C ALA A 104 3.14 -22.88 9.91
N ALA A 105 2.07 -22.20 10.32
CA ALA A 105 2.09 -20.74 10.52
C ALA A 105 3.17 -20.23 11.52
N GLY A 106 3.62 -21.10 12.44
CA GLY A 106 4.71 -20.82 13.40
C GLY A 106 6.07 -21.43 13.03
N GLU A 107 6.16 -22.16 11.93
CA GLU A 107 7.37 -22.86 11.51
C GLU A 107 8.32 -21.92 10.75
N PRO A 108 9.65 -22.04 10.93
CA PRO A 108 10.62 -21.14 10.31
C PRO A 108 10.68 -21.25 8.78
N TRP A 109 10.20 -22.35 8.21
CA TRP A 109 10.23 -22.61 6.77
C TRP A 109 8.98 -22.11 6.03
N VAL A 110 7.93 -21.67 6.73
CA VAL A 110 6.62 -21.35 6.12
C VAL A 110 6.70 -20.23 5.09
N GLY A 111 7.50 -19.20 5.35
CA GLY A 111 7.66 -18.08 4.41
C GLY A 111 8.28 -18.52 3.09
N GLU A 112 9.27 -19.42 3.15
CA GLU A 112 9.91 -20.00 1.96
C GLU A 112 8.96 -20.93 1.19
N PHE A 113 8.21 -21.76 1.89
CA PHE A 113 7.14 -22.56 1.26
C PHE A 113 6.14 -21.68 0.51
N CYS A 114 5.66 -20.61 1.16
CA CYS A 114 4.69 -19.70 0.58
C CYS A 114 5.26 -18.98 -0.67
N ARG A 115 6.53 -18.56 -0.64
CA ARG A 115 7.23 -18.01 -1.81
C ARG A 115 7.31 -19.02 -2.96
N ARG A 116 7.69 -20.27 -2.68
CA ARG A 116 7.81 -21.31 -3.70
C ARG A 116 6.48 -21.61 -4.37
N ILE A 117 5.40 -21.77 -3.60
CA ILE A 117 4.05 -21.99 -4.14
C ILE A 117 3.61 -20.80 -5.01
N THR A 118 3.79 -19.56 -4.54
CA THR A 118 3.34 -18.40 -5.32
C THR A 118 4.19 -18.19 -6.59
N ALA A 119 5.50 -18.48 -6.54
CA ALA A 119 6.39 -18.41 -7.70
C ALA A 119 6.03 -19.44 -8.78
N ARG A 120 5.57 -20.65 -8.39
CA ARG A 120 5.01 -21.61 -9.36
C ARG A 120 3.90 -20.99 -10.20
N ASN A 121 2.99 -20.25 -9.57
CA ASN A 121 1.89 -19.59 -10.27
C ASN A 121 2.34 -18.36 -11.08
N TYR A 122 2.99 -17.39 -10.44
CA TYR A 122 3.22 -16.04 -10.99
C TYR A 122 4.60 -15.81 -11.61
N VAL A 123 5.45 -16.84 -11.65
CA VAL A 123 6.76 -16.79 -12.35
C VAL A 123 6.85 -17.92 -13.37
N GLN A 124 6.44 -19.13 -12.99
CA GLN A 124 6.60 -20.33 -13.80
C GLN A 124 5.35 -20.69 -14.61
N ASP A 125 4.20 -20.07 -14.29
CA ASP A 125 2.89 -20.41 -14.85
C ASP A 125 2.55 -21.91 -14.73
N GLN A 126 2.66 -22.44 -13.52
CA GLN A 126 2.44 -23.85 -13.18
C GLN A 126 1.33 -24.03 -12.14
N GLU A 127 0.79 -25.25 -12.12
CA GLU A 127 -0.18 -25.72 -11.12
C GLU A 127 0.37 -25.63 -9.68
N ILE A 128 -0.52 -25.33 -8.73
CA ILE A 128 -0.24 -25.11 -7.30
C ILE A 128 -1.15 -25.91 -6.35
N ALA A 129 -2.26 -26.47 -6.82
CA ALA A 129 -3.26 -27.16 -6.02
C ALA A 129 -2.95 -28.66 -5.81
N SER A 130 -2.01 -29.23 -6.58
CA SER A 130 -1.73 -30.66 -6.57
C SER A 130 -0.74 -31.08 -5.47
N PRO A 131 -0.79 -32.34 -5.00
CA PRO A 131 0.21 -32.87 -4.09
C PRO A 131 1.64 -32.77 -4.63
N GLU A 132 1.84 -32.94 -5.93
CA GLU A 132 3.16 -32.85 -6.59
C GLU A 132 3.71 -31.42 -6.52
N ALA A 133 2.85 -30.41 -6.72
CA ALA A 133 3.23 -29.01 -6.55
C ALA A 133 3.63 -28.71 -5.10
N ALA A 134 2.89 -29.25 -4.14
CA ALA A 134 3.20 -29.11 -2.72
C ALA A 134 4.50 -29.81 -2.32
N LEU A 135 4.74 -31.03 -2.83
CA LEU A 135 5.98 -31.78 -2.62
C LEU A 135 7.18 -30.98 -3.12
N ALA A 136 7.11 -30.47 -4.36
CA ALA A 136 8.19 -29.66 -4.94
C ALA A 136 8.47 -28.38 -4.14
N ALA A 137 7.43 -27.75 -3.57
CA ALA A 137 7.62 -26.56 -2.74
C ALA A 137 8.23 -26.88 -1.37
N LEU A 138 7.91 -28.04 -0.79
CA LEU A 138 8.41 -28.51 0.51
C LEU A 138 9.80 -29.16 0.44
N ASP A 139 10.28 -29.49 -0.77
CA ASP A 139 11.55 -30.19 -0.95
C ASP A 139 12.73 -29.45 -0.29
N GLY A 140 13.47 -30.17 0.55
CA GLY A 140 14.57 -29.64 1.36
C GLY A 140 14.18 -28.65 2.47
N LEU A 141 12.89 -28.33 2.67
CA LEU A 141 12.43 -27.48 3.78
C LEU A 141 12.08 -28.27 5.04
N VAL A 142 11.64 -29.51 4.87
CA VAL A 142 11.19 -30.40 5.94
C VAL A 142 11.70 -31.82 5.72
N ALA A 143 11.81 -32.61 6.79
CA ALA A 143 12.30 -33.98 6.73
C ALA A 143 11.33 -34.93 6.01
N ASP A 144 10.01 -34.72 6.16
CA ASP A 144 8.96 -35.54 5.55
C ASP A 144 7.86 -34.67 4.92
N PRO A 145 8.05 -34.20 3.67
CA PRO A 145 7.02 -33.46 2.93
C PRO A 145 5.69 -34.20 2.79
N ALA A 146 5.74 -35.54 2.65
CA ALA A 146 4.55 -36.35 2.44
C ALA A 146 3.67 -36.40 3.71
N ALA A 147 4.28 -36.45 4.90
CA ALA A 147 3.54 -36.37 6.16
C ALA A 147 2.78 -35.03 6.31
N ILE A 148 3.41 -33.91 5.95
CA ILE A 148 2.77 -32.58 5.99
C ILE A 148 1.59 -32.51 5.03
N ILE A 149 1.74 -33.02 3.80
CA ILE A 149 0.66 -33.05 2.81
C ILE A 149 -0.49 -33.95 3.26
N ARG A 150 -0.20 -35.11 3.83
CA ARG A 150 -1.22 -36.01 4.41
C ARG A 150 -2.00 -35.30 5.52
N ALA A 151 -1.30 -34.66 6.47
CA ALA A 151 -1.92 -33.90 7.55
C ALA A 151 -2.81 -32.76 7.01
N ALA A 152 -2.38 -32.07 5.95
CA ALA A 152 -3.20 -31.05 5.27
C ALA A 152 -4.45 -31.63 4.57
N GLY A 153 -4.48 -32.94 4.31
CA GLY A 153 -5.63 -33.67 3.77
C GLY A 153 -6.63 -34.15 4.83
N GLU A 154 -6.28 -34.10 6.11
CA GLU A 154 -7.12 -34.56 7.22
C GLU A 154 -8.28 -33.60 7.53
N ASP A 155 -9.34 -34.13 8.13
CA ASP A 155 -10.54 -33.34 8.45
C ASP A 155 -10.26 -32.22 9.44
N ALA A 156 -9.30 -32.39 10.35
CA ALA A 156 -8.83 -31.35 11.25
C ALA A 156 -8.28 -30.13 10.49
N ALA A 157 -7.41 -30.34 9.48
CA ALA A 157 -6.86 -29.27 8.67
C ALA A 157 -7.94 -28.59 7.79
N LYS A 158 -8.88 -29.37 7.26
CA LYS A 158 -10.04 -28.84 6.53
C LYS A 158 -10.90 -27.93 7.41
N ALA A 159 -11.20 -28.38 8.63
CA ALA A 159 -11.97 -27.62 9.61
C ALA A 159 -11.22 -26.35 10.04
N ALA A 160 -9.92 -26.45 10.29
CA ALA A 160 -9.08 -25.31 10.65
C ALA A 160 -9.08 -24.21 9.57
N LEU A 161 -8.91 -24.56 8.29
CA LEU A 161 -8.95 -23.56 7.21
C LEU A 161 -10.33 -22.92 7.03
N ARG A 162 -11.41 -23.69 7.25
CA ARG A 162 -12.77 -23.14 7.28
C ARG A 162 -12.90 -22.13 8.41
N ALA A 163 -12.53 -22.50 9.63
CA ALA A 163 -12.58 -21.60 10.79
C ALA A 163 -11.72 -20.34 10.60
N GLN A 164 -10.52 -20.46 10.02
CA GLN A 164 -9.67 -19.32 9.67
C GLN A 164 -10.33 -18.39 8.65
N THR A 165 -11.03 -18.95 7.66
CA THR A 165 -11.76 -18.15 6.66
C THR A 165 -13.00 -17.48 7.26
N GLU A 166 -13.70 -18.13 8.19
CA GLU A 166 -14.79 -17.53 8.95
C GLU A 166 -14.30 -16.40 9.86
N GLU A 167 -13.11 -16.56 10.46
CA GLU A 167 -12.48 -15.50 11.25
C GLU A 167 -12.13 -14.29 10.38
N ALA A 168 -11.54 -14.50 9.19
CA ALA A 168 -11.29 -13.44 8.23
C ALA A 168 -12.59 -12.65 7.92
N ARG A 169 -13.72 -13.35 7.75
CA ARG A 169 -15.03 -12.72 7.54
C ARG A 169 -15.47 -11.91 8.75
N ARG A 170 -15.36 -12.46 9.97
CA ARG A 170 -15.71 -11.76 11.22
C ARG A 170 -14.90 -10.49 11.43
N LEU A 171 -13.64 -10.49 10.99
CA LEU A 171 -12.74 -9.33 11.00
C LEU A 171 -13.04 -8.29 9.90
N GLY A 172 -14.01 -8.56 9.02
CA GLY A 172 -14.39 -7.67 7.92
C GLY A 172 -13.43 -7.70 6.73
N ILE A 173 -12.60 -8.74 6.60
CA ILE A 173 -11.69 -8.88 5.46
C ILE A 173 -12.48 -9.13 4.18
N PHE A 174 -12.25 -8.30 3.17
CA PHE A 174 -12.94 -8.37 1.87
C PHE A 174 -11.99 -8.61 0.69
N GLY A 175 -10.69 -8.76 0.95
CA GLY A 175 -9.68 -8.93 -0.09
C GLY A 175 -8.34 -9.40 0.47
N ALA A 176 -7.44 -9.79 -0.43
CA ALA A 176 -6.07 -10.20 -0.10
C ALA A 176 -5.06 -9.45 -0.99
N PRO A 177 -3.90 -9.03 -0.47
CA PRO A 177 -3.46 -9.22 0.91
C PRO A 177 -4.14 -8.21 1.85
N THR A 178 -4.30 -8.59 3.12
CA THR A 178 -4.78 -7.71 4.20
C THR A 178 -3.85 -7.87 5.39
N PHE A 179 -3.60 -6.77 6.11
CA PHE A 179 -2.77 -6.75 7.29
C PHE A 179 -3.52 -6.18 8.49
N PHE A 180 -3.23 -6.72 9.68
CA PHE A 180 -3.61 -6.08 10.94
C PHE A 180 -2.37 -5.77 11.76
N ALA A 181 -2.26 -4.52 12.18
CA ALA A 181 -1.16 -4.03 13.02
C ALA A 181 -1.60 -2.75 13.74
N GLY A 182 -1.16 -2.57 14.99
CA GLY A 182 -1.49 -1.38 15.77
C GLY A 182 -2.99 -1.15 16.00
N GLY A 183 -3.81 -2.20 15.92
CA GLY A 183 -5.27 -2.11 16.03
C GLY A 183 -6.00 -1.67 14.76
N GLU A 184 -5.29 -1.49 13.65
CA GLU A 184 -5.82 -1.02 12.37
C GLU A 184 -5.77 -2.11 11.29
N MET A 185 -6.60 -1.97 10.26
CA MET A 185 -6.65 -2.83 9.08
C MET A 185 -6.07 -2.13 7.84
N PHE A 186 -5.16 -2.80 7.13
CA PHE A 186 -4.53 -2.31 5.90
C PHE A 186 -4.79 -3.29 4.76
N TRP A 187 -5.40 -2.85 3.67
CA TRP A 187 -5.72 -3.73 2.54
C TRP A 187 -4.96 -3.32 1.27
N GLY A 188 -4.32 -4.31 0.64
CA GLY A 188 -3.57 -4.14 -0.61
C GLY A 188 -2.06 -4.19 -0.41
N ASP A 189 -1.35 -4.66 -1.45
CA ASP A 189 0.12 -4.74 -1.44
C ASP A 189 0.80 -3.38 -1.24
N ASP A 190 0.18 -2.27 -1.67
CA ASP A 190 0.70 -0.91 -1.41
C ASP A 190 0.63 -0.47 0.04
N ARG A 191 -0.03 -1.23 0.92
CA ARG A 191 -0.20 -0.87 2.33
C ARG A 191 0.71 -1.65 3.27
N LEU A 192 1.62 -2.47 2.74
CA LEU A 192 2.57 -3.21 3.58
C LEU A 192 3.44 -2.28 4.41
N GLU A 193 3.98 -1.22 3.79
CA GLU A 193 4.81 -0.23 4.47
C GLU A 193 4.04 0.49 5.60
N ASP A 194 2.82 0.96 5.33
CA ASP A 194 1.94 1.59 6.33
C ASP A 194 1.66 0.62 7.50
N ALA A 195 1.40 -0.66 7.20
CA ALA A 195 1.12 -1.69 8.21
C ALA A 195 2.37 -2.03 9.06
N LEU A 196 3.56 -2.01 8.46
CA LEU A 196 4.82 -2.17 9.20
C LEU A 196 5.09 -0.97 10.11
N GLU A 197 4.85 0.26 9.65
CA GLU A 197 4.93 1.46 10.49
C GLU A 197 3.92 1.40 11.65
N ALA A 198 2.72 0.87 11.41
CA ALA A 198 1.72 0.61 12.44
C ALA A 198 2.16 -0.41 13.49
N ALA A 199 2.78 -1.51 13.06
CA ALA A 199 3.33 -2.52 13.98
C ALA A 199 4.44 -1.93 14.87
N GLN A 200 5.15 -0.91 14.38
CA GLN A 200 6.15 -0.17 15.14
C GLN A 200 5.58 0.95 16.03
N GLY A 201 4.27 1.17 16.03
CA GLY A 201 3.61 2.28 16.72
C GLY A 201 3.91 3.66 16.11
N ARG A 202 4.25 3.72 14.83
CA ARG A 202 4.70 4.93 14.11
C ARG A 202 3.66 5.50 13.16
N LEU A 203 2.40 5.05 13.21
CA LEU A 203 1.36 5.58 12.33
C LEU A 203 1.26 7.11 12.44
N PRO A 204 1.20 7.81 11.30
CA PRO A 204 0.96 9.25 11.29
C PRO A 204 -0.34 9.57 12.02
N GLN A 205 -0.25 10.43 13.03
CA GLN A 205 -1.44 10.90 13.73
C GLN A 205 -2.22 11.87 12.84
N PRO A 206 -3.57 11.86 12.91
CA PRO A 206 -4.37 12.84 12.21
C PRO A 206 -3.88 14.23 12.60
N VAL A 207 -3.62 15.07 11.60
CA VAL A 207 -3.29 16.47 11.86
C VAL A 207 -4.52 17.07 12.53
N ARG A 208 -4.42 17.43 13.81
CA ARG A 208 -5.48 18.19 14.48
C ARG A 208 -5.66 19.46 13.66
N GLY A 209 -6.84 19.61 13.04
CA GLY A 209 -7.23 20.92 12.50
C GLY A 209 -7.11 21.95 13.60
N CYS A 210 -6.76 23.20 13.27
CA CYS A 210 -6.90 24.29 14.23
C CYS A 210 -8.32 24.21 14.78
N ALA A 211 -8.45 23.97 16.09
CA ALA A 211 -9.72 24.15 16.76
C ALA A 211 -10.16 25.57 16.39
N ALA A 212 -11.34 25.69 15.78
CA ALA A 212 -12.02 26.97 15.72
C ALA A 212 -12.48 27.26 17.14
N ASP A 213 -11.52 27.63 18.00
CA ASP A 213 -11.85 28.28 19.26
C ASP A 213 -12.65 29.51 18.89
N GLY A 214 -13.89 29.55 19.39
CA GLY A 214 -14.86 30.55 19.05
C GLY A 214 -14.29 31.96 19.16
N ALA A 215 -14.68 32.79 18.20
CA ALA A 215 -14.59 34.24 18.23
C ALA A 215 -13.18 34.85 18.23
N ALA A 216 -12.42 34.68 17.13
CA ALA A 216 -11.82 35.81 16.39
C ALA A 216 -11.07 35.32 15.14
N GLY A 217 -11.51 35.75 13.96
CA GLY A 217 -10.64 35.83 12.78
C GLY A 217 -10.51 34.57 11.93
N ALA A 218 -11.55 34.25 11.15
CA ALA A 218 -11.41 33.43 9.96
C ALA A 218 -10.58 34.16 8.89
N SER A 219 -9.25 34.11 8.99
CA SER A 219 -8.34 34.52 7.90
C SER A 219 -6.96 33.83 7.96
N ALA A 220 -6.84 32.70 8.67
CA ALA A 220 -5.59 31.94 8.76
C ALA A 220 -5.78 30.46 8.39
N CYS A 221 -6.54 30.20 7.34
CA CYS A 221 -6.49 28.90 6.65
C CYS A 221 -5.94 29.13 5.24
N VAL A 222 -4.66 29.48 5.16
CA VAL A 222 -3.96 29.72 3.89
C VAL A 222 -2.84 28.70 3.74
N SER A 223 -3.03 27.83 2.74
CA SER A 223 -2.01 27.15 1.93
C SER A 223 -0.61 27.03 2.53
N ARG A 224 -0.25 25.85 3.03
CA ARG A 224 1.13 25.39 2.99
C ARG A 224 1.44 24.89 1.57
N ARG A 225 1.61 25.82 0.62
CA ARG A 225 2.55 25.57 -0.47
C ARG A 225 3.91 25.91 0.09
N SER A 226 4.73 24.87 0.28
CA SER A 226 6.13 25.00 0.66
C SER A 226 6.85 25.94 -0.30
N ALA A 227 7.16 27.15 0.15
CA ALA A 227 8.25 27.94 -0.38
C ALA A 227 9.36 27.86 0.66
N ALA A 228 10.36 27.01 0.39
CA ALA A 228 11.62 27.09 1.12
C ALA A 228 12.16 28.52 0.95
N PRO A 229 12.61 29.20 2.00
CA PRO A 229 13.25 30.50 1.84
C PRO A 229 14.59 30.27 1.13
N GLY A 230 14.66 30.71 -0.13
CA GLY A 230 15.95 30.90 -0.80
C GLY A 230 16.78 31.95 -0.04
N PRO A 231 18.12 31.94 -0.16
CA PRO A 231 18.97 32.80 0.63
C PRO A 231 18.72 34.28 0.31
N PRO A 232 18.88 35.18 1.29
CA PRO A 232 18.69 36.61 1.08
C PRO A 232 19.67 37.14 0.03
N CYS A 233 19.14 37.80 -0.99
CA CYS A 233 19.92 38.46 -2.03
C CYS A 233 20.57 39.71 -1.44
N ALA A 234 21.84 39.62 -1.06
CA ALA A 234 22.63 40.78 -0.63
C ALA A 234 22.90 41.68 -1.85
N ALA A 235 22.14 42.78 -1.97
CA ALA A 235 22.40 43.81 -2.97
C ALA A 235 23.69 44.57 -2.58
N ARG A 236 24.78 44.35 -3.32
CA ARG A 236 25.92 45.26 -3.36
C ARG A 236 25.64 46.37 -4.38
N PRO A 237 25.94 47.65 -4.08
CA PRO A 237 25.75 48.73 -5.03
C PRO A 237 26.65 48.53 -6.26
N GLY A 238 26.09 48.68 -7.47
CA GLY A 238 26.85 48.72 -8.73
C GLY A 238 26.80 47.49 -9.64
N ARG A 239 25.92 46.50 -9.42
CA ARG A 239 25.73 45.38 -10.37
C ARG A 239 24.25 45.18 -10.74
N PRO A 240 23.91 44.88 -12.02
CA PRO A 240 22.54 44.60 -12.42
C PRO A 240 22.09 43.21 -11.95
N CYS A 241 20.86 43.12 -11.43
CA CYS A 241 20.23 41.87 -11.01
C CYS A 241 20.01 40.94 -12.21
N ARG A 242 20.58 39.73 -12.17
CA ARG A 242 20.22 38.65 -13.11
C ARG A 242 19.04 37.86 -12.55
N CYS A 243 17.88 37.97 -13.19
CA CYS A 243 16.76 37.05 -12.97
C CYS A 243 16.97 35.77 -13.78
N SER A 244 17.78 34.83 -13.28
CA SER A 244 17.76 33.45 -13.77
C SER A 244 16.79 32.64 -12.90
N GLY A 245 15.58 32.36 -13.42
CA GLY A 245 14.67 31.38 -12.78
C GLY A 245 13.17 31.64 -12.87
N TRP A 246 12.71 32.78 -13.40
CA TRP A 246 11.27 33.09 -13.45
C TRP A 246 10.73 33.01 -14.89
N ARG A 247 9.66 32.22 -15.10
CA ARG A 247 8.90 32.25 -16.37
C ARG A 247 8.18 33.60 -16.50
N ARG A 248 8.14 34.15 -17.72
CA ARG A 248 7.70 35.52 -18.08
C ARG A 248 6.34 36.03 -17.53
N ARG A 249 5.48 35.19 -16.94
CA ARG A 249 4.11 35.58 -16.52
C ARG A 249 3.97 36.10 -15.08
N SER A 250 5.06 36.19 -14.33
CA SER A 250 5.00 36.49 -12.89
C SER A 250 5.86 37.68 -12.45
N CYS A 251 6.32 38.51 -13.40
CA CYS A 251 7.00 39.75 -13.06
C CYS A 251 5.94 40.85 -12.78
N PRO A 252 5.98 41.52 -11.61
CA PRO A 252 5.15 42.70 -11.36
C PRO A 252 5.46 43.78 -12.40
N ALA A 253 4.44 44.52 -12.84
CA ALA A 253 4.61 45.63 -13.77
C ALA A 253 5.58 46.67 -13.18
N GLY A 254 6.75 46.82 -13.80
CA GLY A 254 7.81 47.74 -13.34
C GLY A 254 9.23 47.24 -13.59
N CYS A 255 9.44 45.94 -13.80
CA CYS A 255 10.76 45.38 -14.15
C CYS A 255 10.87 45.12 -15.66
N ALA A 256 11.15 46.17 -16.44
CA ALA A 256 11.67 46.03 -17.80
C ALA A 256 13.18 46.32 -17.79
N PRO A 257 14.01 45.54 -18.53
CA PRO A 257 15.44 45.78 -18.59
C PRO A 257 15.73 47.15 -19.23
N GLY A 258 16.51 48.00 -18.54
CA GLY A 258 17.06 49.23 -19.11
C GLY A 258 16.59 50.58 -18.53
N ARG A 259 15.88 50.64 -17.39
CA ARG A 259 15.57 51.92 -16.72
C ARG A 259 16.23 52.04 -15.33
N PRO A 260 16.80 53.20 -14.96
CA PRO A 260 17.27 53.43 -13.60
C PRO A 260 16.08 53.62 -12.66
N ALA A 261 16.16 53.00 -11.47
CA ALA A 261 15.16 53.12 -10.44
C ALA A 261 15.12 54.57 -9.90
N GLN A 262 13.98 55.24 -10.06
CA GLN A 262 13.70 56.48 -9.32
C GLN A 262 12.61 56.21 -8.29
N GLY A 263 12.92 56.51 -7.03
CA GLY A 263 11.93 56.86 -6.01
C GLY A 263 11.33 55.69 -5.23
N ALA A 264 11.41 55.81 -3.90
CA ALA A 264 10.83 54.90 -2.92
C ALA A 264 9.29 54.85 -3.03
N CYS A 265 8.70 53.65 -3.13
CA CYS A 265 7.27 53.46 -2.95
C CYS A 265 6.95 53.30 -1.45
N ARG A 266 6.37 54.37 -0.87
CA ARG A 266 5.74 54.37 0.45
C ARG A 266 4.45 53.56 0.45
N SER A 267 4.13 53.00 1.61
CA SER A 267 2.87 52.38 2.00
C SER A 267 1.66 53.30 1.76
N GLY A 268 0.63 52.82 1.09
CA GLY A 268 -0.64 53.52 0.91
C GLY A 268 -1.84 52.58 0.96
N SER A 269 -2.64 52.72 2.01
CA SER A 269 -3.98 52.14 2.15
C SER A 269 -5.01 52.92 1.33
N ALA A 270 -5.84 52.22 0.55
CA ALA A 270 -7.12 52.71 0.02
C ALA A 270 -7.93 51.45 -0.36
N GLY A 271 -9.24 51.31 -0.16
CA GLY A 271 -10.31 52.28 -0.01
C GLY A 271 -11.52 51.63 -0.71
N ARG A 272 -12.67 51.53 -0.02
CA ARG A 272 -13.88 50.88 -0.52
C ARG A 272 -14.42 51.62 -1.75
N GLY A 273 -14.84 50.89 -2.78
CA GLY A 273 -15.59 51.43 -3.91
C GLY A 273 -16.56 50.39 -4.45
N ARG A 274 -17.85 50.58 -4.18
CA ARG A 274 -18.97 49.90 -4.84
C ARG A 274 -19.13 50.49 -6.24
N ALA A 275 -19.36 49.66 -7.24
CA ALA A 275 -19.99 50.06 -8.50
C ALA A 275 -20.93 48.93 -8.94
N GLY A 276 -22.22 49.25 -9.00
CA GLY A 276 -23.24 48.39 -9.58
C GLY A 276 -23.25 48.50 -11.09
N TYR A 277 -23.84 47.48 -11.72
CA TYR A 277 -24.40 47.58 -13.06
C TYR A 277 -25.59 46.62 -13.16
N SER A 278 -26.70 47.12 -13.68
CA SER A 278 -27.93 46.43 -14.08
C SER A 278 -28.26 46.88 -15.53
N PRO A 279 -29.29 46.37 -16.22
CA PRO A 279 -29.16 45.38 -17.29
C PRO A 279 -29.69 45.89 -18.67
N ALA A 280 -29.41 45.13 -19.74
CA ALA A 280 -30.09 45.08 -21.06
C ALA A 280 -29.17 44.27 -22.00
N SER A 281 -29.57 43.34 -22.86
CA SER A 281 -30.85 42.96 -23.48
C SER A 281 -30.87 41.45 -23.76
#